data_AF-A0AA86JWH5-F1
#
_entry.id   AF-A0AA86JWH5-F1
#
_cell.length_a   1.000
_cell.length_b   1.000
_cell.length_c   1.000
_cell.angle_alpha   90.00
_cell.angle_beta   90.00
_cell.angle_gamma   90.00
#
_symmetry.space_group_name_H-M   'P 1'
#
loop_
_entity.id
_entity.type
_entity.pdbx_description
1 polymer ?
#
loop_
_entity_poly.entity_id
_entity_poly.type
_entity_poly.pdbx_seq_one_letter_code
_entity_poly.pdbx_strand_id
1 'polypeptide(L)'
;MIKFINNGEIFKLKKGFYRTLALKKIINIDYDKFKNMSFNLKTAILIFKSIVLGNLSSIYENAPSIMLEYLLKYNVLTKLEYDKMVEFFTDDSFEEVDMDYYYDYMDNREALISLFLQEAAEKNNLILHQETTMTILIGDDINKDIFGEYQRDLRNATCFYYLDDTSAERLYDIYMDNFNGESIIYVLENCILNFNQLELLNYCLDDCCFDIPAEIYVENGNTYFSIPFQYSFERVGFTFPIILKLVLMEI
;
A
#
# COMPACT_ATOMS: atom_id res chain seq x y z
N MET A 1 37.63 14.00 -8.55
CA MET A 1 36.55 14.38 -7.62
C MET A 1 35.46 13.33 -7.76
N ILE A 2 35.35 12.40 -6.81
CA ILE A 2 34.26 11.43 -6.80
C ILE A 2 33.02 12.22 -6.34
N LYS A 3 32.03 12.39 -7.22
CA LYS A 3 30.72 12.94 -6.82
C LYS A 3 30.13 11.97 -5.80
N PHE A 4 29.84 12.45 -4.60
CA PHE A 4 29.11 11.66 -3.62
C PHE A 4 27.73 11.32 -4.22
N ILE A 5 27.41 10.03 -4.25
CA ILE A 5 26.11 9.52 -4.69
C ILE A 5 25.10 9.93 -3.62
N ASN A 6 24.05 10.66 -3.99
CA ASN A 6 23.01 11.06 -3.03
C ASN A 6 22.06 9.88 -2.73
N ASN A 7 21.27 9.98 -1.67
CA ASN A 7 20.37 8.89 -1.24
C ASN A 7 19.38 8.46 -2.33
N GLY A 8 18.91 9.38 -3.18
CA GLY A 8 18.05 9.06 -4.32
C GLY A 8 18.76 8.27 -5.41
N GLU A 9 20.03 8.57 -5.69
CA GLU A 9 20.86 7.80 -6.61
C GLU A 9 21.22 6.42 -6.04
N ILE A 10 21.48 6.31 -4.73
CA ILE A 10 21.68 5.03 -4.04
C ILE A 10 20.41 4.17 -4.15
N PHE A 11 19.23 4.77 -3.93
CA PHE A 11 17.94 4.10 -4.07
C PHE A 11 17.71 3.57 -5.49
N LYS A 12 17.95 4.41 -6.51
CA LYS A 12 17.86 3.99 -7.92
C LYS A 12 18.80 2.84 -8.26
N LEU A 13 20.03 2.85 -7.75
CA LEU A 13 21.00 1.76 -7.95
C LEU A 13 20.55 0.45 -7.28
N LYS A 14 20.06 0.52 -6.04
CA LYS A 14 19.48 -0.65 -5.34
C LYS A 14 18.33 -1.23 -6.14
N LYS A 15 17.35 -0.40 -6.55
CA LYS A 15 16.20 -0.79 -7.37
C LYS A 15 16.62 -1.49 -8.66
N GLY A 16 17.63 -0.95 -9.37
CA GLY A 16 18.17 -1.56 -10.59
C GLY A 16 18.85 -2.92 -10.37
N PHE A 17 19.60 -3.06 -9.26
CA PHE A 17 20.24 -4.33 -8.89
C PHE A 17 19.21 -5.42 -8.59
N TYR A 18 18.17 -5.10 -7.79
CA TYR A 18 17.13 -6.07 -7.45
C TYR A 18 16.30 -6.49 -8.65
N ARG A 19 15.92 -5.54 -9.52
CA ARG A 19 15.28 -5.86 -10.81
C ARG A 19 16.12 -6.83 -11.63
N THR A 20 17.45 -6.64 -11.68
CA THR A 20 18.36 -7.53 -12.39
C THR A 20 18.40 -8.93 -11.78
N LEU A 21 18.40 -9.06 -10.46
CA LEU A 21 18.34 -10.35 -9.78
C LEU A 21 16.99 -11.05 -9.98
N ALA A 22 15.88 -10.31 -9.91
CA ALA A 22 14.53 -10.81 -10.17
C ALA A 22 14.42 -11.35 -11.60
N LEU A 23 14.87 -10.58 -12.59
CA LEU A 23 14.93 -11.01 -14.00
C LEU A 23 15.71 -12.32 -14.17
N LYS A 24 16.89 -12.45 -13.54
CA LYS A 24 17.69 -13.69 -13.59
C LYS A 24 16.97 -14.90 -13.01
N LYS A 25 16.18 -14.72 -11.95
CA LYS A 25 15.35 -15.80 -11.38
C LYS A 25 14.17 -16.14 -12.28
N ILE A 26 13.58 -15.13 -12.92
CA ILE A 26 12.34 -15.24 -13.68
C ILE A 26 12.54 -15.84 -15.09
N ILE A 27 13.68 -15.59 -15.73
CA ILE A 27 14.01 -16.16 -17.05
C ILE A 27 13.98 -17.71 -17.04
N ASN A 28 14.13 -18.35 -15.88
CA ASN A 28 14.06 -19.80 -15.73
C ASN A 28 12.70 -20.30 -15.20
N ILE A 29 11.70 -19.43 -15.06
CA ILE A 29 10.37 -19.83 -14.60
C ILE A 29 9.62 -20.47 -15.76
N ASP A 30 9.15 -21.69 -15.51
CA ASP A 30 8.15 -22.36 -16.33
C ASP A 30 6.78 -21.71 -16.05
N TYR A 31 6.45 -20.67 -16.82
CA TYR A 31 5.23 -19.89 -16.60
C TYR A 31 3.96 -20.73 -16.81
N ASP A 32 4.01 -21.72 -17.71
CA ASP A 32 2.91 -22.65 -17.92
C ASP A 32 2.63 -23.46 -16.65
N LYS A 33 3.67 -23.90 -15.92
CA LYS A 33 3.47 -24.54 -14.60
C LYS A 33 2.89 -23.59 -13.57
N PHE A 34 3.28 -22.31 -13.58
CA PHE A 34 2.69 -21.32 -12.68
C PHE A 34 1.20 -21.13 -12.99
N LYS A 35 0.85 -20.85 -14.24
CA LYS A 35 -0.51 -20.68 -14.73
C LYS A 35 -1.40 -21.89 -14.50
N ASN A 36 -0.87 -23.11 -14.71
CA ASN A 36 -1.60 -24.35 -14.48
C ASN A 36 -1.57 -24.82 -13.01
N MET A 37 -1.24 -23.93 -12.07
CA MET A 37 -1.23 -24.20 -10.63
C MET A 37 -0.41 -25.43 -10.19
N SER A 38 0.66 -25.73 -10.93
CA SER A 38 1.47 -26.94 -10.76
C SER A 38 2.61 -26.79 -9.76
N PHE A 39 2.92 -25.56 -9.34
CA PHE A 39 3.90 -25.31 -8.27
C PHE A 39 3.26 -25.45 -6.89
N ASN A 40 4.10 -25.69 -5.87
CA ASN A 40 3.66 -25.51 -4.49
C ASN A 40 3.52 -24.01 -4.16
N LEU A 41 2.76 -23.68 -3.11
CA LEU A 41 2.47 -22.31 -2.72
C LEU A 41 3.73 -21.45 -2.52
N LYS A 42 4.74 -21.97 -1.83
CA LYS A 42 6.00 -21.24 -1.56
C LYS A 42 6.71 -20.83 -2.83
N THR A 43 6.77 -21.74 -3.81
CA THR A 43 7.36 -21.47 -5.12
C THR A 43 6.50 -20.48 -5.91
N ALA A 44 5.18 -20.62 -5.89
CA ALA A 44 4.26 -19.68 -6.55
C ALA A 44 4.40 -18.26 -6.00
N ILE A 45 4.48 -18.09 -4.67
CA ILE A 45 4.71 -16.80 -4.02
C ILE A 45 6.04 -16.19 -4.43
N LEU A 46 7.12 -16.99 -4.46
CA LEU A 46 8.43 -16.50 -4.90
C LEU A 46 8.39 -16.02 -6.35
N ILE A 47 7.73 -16.76 -7.24
CA ILE A 47 7.52 -16.38 -8.64
C ILE A 47 6.76 -15.06 -8.70
N PHE A 48 5.62 -14.96 -8.02
CA PHE A 48 4.77 -13.77 -8.04
C PHE A 48 5.49 -12.52 -7.51
N LYS A 49 6.12 -12.60 -6.33
CA LYS A 49 6.92 -11.48 -5.79
C LYS A 49 8.03 -11.04 -6.74
N SER A 50 8.64 -11.99 -7.46
CA SER A 50 9.66 -11.67 -8.46
C SER A 50 9.07 -10.94 -9.67
N ILE A 51 7.90 -11.36 -10.17
CA ILE A 51 7.17 -10.68 -11.26
C ILE A 51 6.88 -9.23 -10.88
N VAL A 52 6.35 -9.00 -9.67
CA VAL A 52 6.04 -7.67 -9.14
C VAL A 52 7.30 -6.80 -9.09
N LEU A 53 8.36 -7.25 -8.38
CA LEU A 53 9.62 -6.48 -8.27
C LEU A 53 10.27 -6.19 -9.64
N GLY A 54 10.10 -7.09 -10.60
CA GLY A 54 10.64 -6.95 -11.95
C GLY A 54 9.86 -6.00 -12.86
N ASN A 55 8.66 -5.54 -12.46
CA ASN A 55 7.70 -4.86 -13.34
C ASN A 55 7.23 -5.68 -14.54
N LEU A 56 7.13 -7.00 -14.40
CA LEU A 56 6.96 -7.89 -15.56
C LEU A 56 5.50 -8.26 -15.81
N SER A 57 4.55 -7.51 -15.28
CA SER A 57 3.11 -7.76 -15.44
C SER A 57 2.67 -7.77 -16.90
N SER A 58 3.33 -6.99 -17.78
CA SER A 58 3.07 -7.00 -19.22
C SER A 58 3.62 -8.23 -19.96
N ILE A 59 4.54 -8.97 -19.35
CA ILE A 59 5.10 -10.22 -19.89
C ILE A 59 4.33 -11.42 -19.32
N TYR A 60 3.92 -11.33 -18.06
CA TYR A 60 3.21 -12.36 -17.31
C TYR A 60 1.78 -11.88 -17.01
N GLU A 61 0.99 -11.75 -18.06
CA GLU A 61 -0.42 -11.32 -17.98
C GLU A 61 -1.23 -12.25 -17.06
N ASN A 62 -2.18 -11.68 -16.31
CA ASN A 62 -3.04 -12.37 -15.35
C ASN A 62 -2.32 -13.04 -14.16
N ALA A 63 -1.03 -12.75 -13.94
CA ALA A 63 -0.31 -13.28 -12.79
C ALA A 63 -0.97 -12.96 -11.43
N PRO A 64 -1.55 -11.76 -11.19
CA PRO A 64 -2.29 -11.49 -9.96
C PRO A 64 -3.51 -12.41 -9.77
N SER A 65 -4.32 -12.60 -10.80
CA SER A 65 -5.50 -13.49 -10.75
C SER A 65 -5.11 -14.95 -10.50
N ILE A 66 -4.06 -15.44 -11.15
CA ILE A 66 -3.51 -16.78 -10.90
C ILE A 66 -3.05 -16.90 -9.43
N MET A 67 -2.37 -15.87 -8.91
CA MET A 67 -1.92 -15.88 -7.52
C MET A 67 -3.09 -15.88 -6.53
N LEU A 68 -4.18 -15.15 -6.81
CA LEU A 68 -5.41 -15.22 -6.02
C LEU A 68 -5.97 -16.65 -5.93
N GLU A 69 -6.02 -17.36 -7.06
CA GLU A 69 -6.45 -18.76 -7.07
C GLU A 69 -5.54 -19.65 -6.22
N TYR A 70 -4.22 -19.41 -6.25
CA TYR A 70 -3.28 -20.10 -5.36
C TYR A 70 -3.61 -19.81 -3.89
N LEU A 71 -3.81 -18.55 -3.52
CA LEU A 71 -4.10 -18.18 -2.14
C LEU A 71 -5.41 -18.80 -1.64
N LEU A 72 -6.45 -18.85 -2.48
CA LEU A 72 -7.70 -19.52 -2.14
C LEU A 72 -7.52 -21.05 -2.01
N LYS A 73 -6.88 -21.69 -3.01
CA LYS A 73 -6.66 -23.15 -3.03
C LYS A 73 -5.91 -23.66 -1.80
N TYR A 74 -4.97 -22.86 -1.29
CA TYR A 74 -4.15 -23.20 -0.13
C TYR A 74 -4.66 -22.59 1.19
N ASN A 75 -5.89 -22.05 1.23
CA ASN A 75 -6.54 -21.46 2.40
C ASN A 75 -5.74 -20.32 3.06
N VAL A 76 -5.00 -19.55 2.26
CA VAL A 76 -4.37 -18.30 2.72
C VAL A 76 -5.41 -17.18 2.71
N LEU A 77 -6.35 -17.22 1.75
CA LEU A 77 -7.55 -16.39 1.73
C LEU A 77 -8.77 -17.26 1.99
N THR A 78 -9.71 -16.70 2.76
CA THR A 78 -11.09 -17.18 2.83
C THR A 78 -11.81 -16.91 1.52
N LYS A 79 -12.93 -17.62 1.31
CA LYS A 79 -13.78 -17.39 0.14
C LYS A 79 -14.33 -15.95 0.07
N LEU A 80 -14.68 -15.39 1.24
CA LEU A 80 -15.19 -14.02 1.33
C LEU A 80 -14.13 -12.99 0.92
N GLU A 81 -12.89 -13.12 1.41
CA GLU A 81 -11.80 -12.23 1.02
C GLU A 81 -11.51 -12.35 -0.48
N TYR A 82 -11.45 -13.58 -1.01
CA TYR A 82 -11.27 -13.82 -2.44
C TYR A 82 -12.37 -13.14 -3.27
N ASP A 83 -13.64 -13.32 -2.91
CA ASP A 83 -14.77 -12.76 -3.65
C ASP A 83 -14.74 -11.22 -3.62
N LYS A 84 -14.46 -10.62 -2.46
CA LYS A 84 -14.26 -9.17 -2.33
C LYS A 84 -13.10 -8.66 -3.18
N MET A 85 -11.98 -9.37 -3.20
CA MET A 85 -10.85 -8.98 -4.05
C MET A 85 -11.26 -9.00 -5.52
N VAL A 86 -11.91 -10.07 -5.98
CA VAL A 86 -12.37 -10.24 -7.37
C VAL A 86 -13.40 -9.19 -7.77
N GLU A 87 -14.27 -8.76 -6.86
CA GLU A 87 -15.27 -7.73 -7.15
C GLU A 87 -14.68 -6.32 -7.13
N PHE A 88 -13.87 -6.02 -6.10
CA PHE A 88 -13.44 -4.67 -5.80
C PHE A 88 -12.00 -4.35 -6.18
N PHE A 89 -11.18 -5.24 -6.74
CA PHE A 89 -9.77 -4.93 -7.09
C PHE A 89 -9.42 -5.31 -8.53
N THR A 90 -10.42 -5.36 -9.42
CA THR A 90 -10.23 -5.63 -10.84
C THR A 90 -9.40 -4.55 -11.52
N ASP A 91 -8.58 -4.97 -12.49
CA ASP A 91 -7.78 -4.07 -13.34
C ASP A 91 -8.59 -3.51 -14.53
N ASP A 92 -9.90 -3.81 -14.61
CA ASP A 92 -10.76 -3.38 -15.71
C ASP A 92 -11.12 -1.89 -15.60
N SER A 93 -11.14 -1.19 -16.74
CA SER A 93 -11.51 0.22 -16.79
C SER A 93 -12.95 0.42 -16.39
N PHE A 94 -13.19 1.27 -15.39
CA PHE A 94 -14.52 1.73 -15.01
C PHE A 94 -15.16 2.51 -16.17
N GLU A 95 -16.23 1.96 -16.75
CA GLU A 95 -17.21 2.75 -17.51
C GLU A 95 -17.99 3.62 -16.53
N GLU A 96 -18.43 4.82 -16.96
CA GLU A 96 -19.12 5.84 -16.15
C GLU A 96 -20.07 5.24 -15.09
N VAL A 97 -19.62 5.18 -13.83
CA VAL A 97 -20.44 4.64 -12.74
C VAL A 97 -21.11 5.75 -11.96
N ASP A 98 -22.31 5.44 -11.47
CA ASP A 98 -23.04 6.23 -10.48
C ASP A 98 -22.15 6.57 -9.26
N MET A 99 -22.31 7.77 -8.71
CA MET A 99 -21.55 8.26 -7.56
C MET A 99 -21.75 7.39 -6.32
N ASP A 100 -22.92 6.79 -6.15
CA ASP A 100 -23.19 5.89 -5.02
C ASP A 100 -22.32 4.63 -5.11
N TYR A 101 -22.15 4.06 -6.31
CA TYR A 101 -21.28 2.92 -6.53
C TYR A 101 -19.80 3.30 -6.35
N TYR A 102 -19.41 4.53 -6.70
CA TYR A 102 -18.05 5.04 -6.45
C TYR A 102 -17.69 4.97 -4.97
N TYR A 103 -18.56 5.48 -4.08
CA TYR A 103 -18.32 5.45 -2.64
C TYR A 103 -18.34 4.02 -2.08
N ASP A 104 -19.33 3.20 -2.46
CA ASP A 104 -19.37 1.80 -2.06
C ASP A 104 -18.09 1.04 -2.45
N TYR A 105 -17.55 1.33 -3.64
CA TYR A 105 -16.33 0.71 -4.14
C TYR A 105 -15.11 1.10 -3.30
N MET A 106 -14.98 2.38 -2.95
CA MET A 106 -13.90 2.88 -2.08
C MET A 106 -13.98 2.29 -0.69
N ASP A 107 -15.16 2.32 -0.07
CA ASP A 107 -15.40 1.81 1.28
C ASP A 107 -15.06 0.32 1.36
N ASN A 108 -15.41 -0.47 0.34
CA ASN A 108 -15.09 -1.90 0.31
C ASN A 108 -13.59 -2.17 0.14
N ARG A 109 -12.89 -1.37 -0.67
CA ARG A 109 -11.43 -1.48 -0.81
C ARG A 109 -10.72 -1.14 0.49
N GLU A 110 -11.10 -0.03 1.11
CA GLU A 110 -10.58 0.40 2.41
C GLU A 110 -10.84 -0.66 3.48
N ALA A 111 -12.08 -1.14 3.58
CA ALA A 111 -12.47 -2.15 4.56
C ALA A 111 -11.64 -3.43 4.42
N LEU A 112 -11.28 -3.83 3.20
CA LEU A 112 -10.42 -5.00 2.99
C LEU A 112 -8.96 -4.75 3.41
N ILE A 113 -8.41 -3.57 3.11
CA ILE A 113 -7.05 -3.18 3.55
C ILE A 113 -7.00 -3.13 5.07
N SER A 114 -7.97 -2.46 5.70
CA SER A 114 -8.11 -2.38 7.16
C SER A 114 -8.25 -3.77 7.78
N LEU A 115 -9.06 -4.65 7.19
CA LEU A 115 -9.19 -6.04 7.64
C LEU A 115 -7.84 -6.77 7.63
N PHE A 116 -7.06 -6.69 6.54
CA PHE A 116 -5.76 -7.37 6.46
C PHE A 116 -4.75 -6.84 7.49
N LEU A 117 -4.74 -5.52 7.71
CA LEU A 117 -3.89 -4.90 8.73
C LEU A 117 -4.33 -5.29 10.14
N GLN A 118 -5.62 -5.32 10.41
CA GLN A 118 -6.20 -5.71 11.70
C GLN A 118 -5.87 -7.17 12.02
N GLU A 119 -6.09 -8.09 11.08
CA GLU A 119 -5.73 -9.50 11.26
C GLU A 119 -4.23 -9.70 11.50
N ALA A 120 -3.40 -8.93 10.79
CA ALA A 120 -1.95 -8.96 10.99
C ALA A 120 -1.56 -8.43 12.37
N ALA A 121 -2.19 -7.36 12.83
CA ALA A 121 -1.95 -6.81 14.16
C ALA A 121 -2.34 -7.83 15.24
N GLU A 122 -3.53 -8.41 15.16
CA GLU A 122 -4.03 -9.41 16.09
C GLU A 122 -3.13 -10.65 16.15
N LYS A 123 -2.76 -11.19 14.98
CA LYS A 123 -1.91 -12.38 14.88
C LYS A 123 -0.54 -12.17 15.52
N ASN A 124 0.00 -10.96 15.42
CA ASN A 124 1.34 -10.62 15.91
C ASN A 124 1.32 -9.91 17.28
N ASN A 125 0.16 -9.78 17.94
CA ASN A 125 -0.04 -9.03 19.18
C ASN A 125 0.46 -7.57 19.09
N LEU A 126 0.19 -6.92 17.96
CA LEU A 126 0.48 -5.50 17.71
C LEU A 126 -0.78 -4.65 17.90
N ILE A 127 -0.59 -3.34 18.00
CA ILE A 127 -1.68 -2.37 18.02
C ILE A 127 -1.74 -1.70 16.64
N LEU A 128 -2.93 -1.71 16.04
CA LEU A 128 -3.22 -0.95 14.84
C LEU A 128 -3.86 0.39 15.24
N HIS A 129 -3.26 1.49 14.81
CA HIS A 129 -3.87 2.82 14.86
C HIS A 129 -4.30 3.21 13.45
N GLN A 130 -5.43 3.91 13.33
CA GLN A 130 -5.94 4.39 12.05
C GLN A 130 -6.51 5.78 12.26
N GLU A 131 -6.08 6.73 11.44
CA GLU A 131 -6.62 8.10 11.43
C GLU A 131 -6.59 8.66 10.00
N THR A 132 -7.48 9.60 9.71
CA THR A 132 -7.40 10.36 8.45
C THR A 132 -6.43 11.54 8.58
N THR A 133 -5.86 11.98 7.46
CA THR A 133 -4.96 13.14 7.46
C THR A 133 -5.63 14.42 7.95
N MET A 134 -6.93 14.61 7.71
CA MET A 134 -7.69 15.72 8.29
C MET A 134 -7.71 15.63 9.80
N THR A 135 -8.13 14.49 10.36
CA THR A 135 -8.19 14.27 11.81
C THR A 135 -6.82 14.43 12.45
N ILE A 136 -5.75 13.95 11.80
CA ILE A 136 -4.37 14.18 12.24
C ILE A 136 -4.03 15.67 12.21
N LEU A 137 -4.41 16.44 11.18
CA LEU A 137 -4.10 17.86 11.09
C LEU A 137 -4.79 18.66 12.21
N ILE A 138 -6.11 18.53 12.34
CA ILE A 138 -6.95 19.38 13.18
C ILE A 138 -7.18 18.82 14.59
N GLY A 139 -7.00 17.52 14.79
CA GLY A 139 -7.38 16.83 16.01
C GLY A 139 -6.46 17.12 17.19
N ASP A 140 -7.08 17.50 18.30
CA ASP A 140 -6.44 17.64 19.60
C ASP A 140 -6.38 16.30 20.36
N ASP A 141 -7.38 15.44 20.14
CA ASP A 141 -7.53 14.13 20.82
C ASP A 141 -6.83 12.96 20.09
N ILE A 142 -5.97 13.24 19.11
CA ILE A 142 -5.20 12.18 18.44
C ILE A 142 -4.09 11.64 19.36
N ASN A 143 -3.69 10.38 19.13
CA ASN A 143 -2.54 9.80 19.80
C ASN A 143 -1.23 10.50 19.34
N LYS A 144 -0.77 11.50 20.10
CA LYS A 144 0.42 12.31 19.77
C LYS A 144 1.71 11.49 19.77
N ASP A 145 1.78 10.37 20.51
CA ASP A 145 2.96 9.50 20.50
C ASP A 145 3.11 8.77 19.16
N ILE A 146 2.00 8.54 18.44
CA ILE A 146 1.97 7.85 17.15
C ILE A 146 1.95 8.84 15.98
N PHE A 147 1.11 9.87 16.06
CA PHE A 147 0.80 10.79 14.96
C PHE A 147 1.40 12.20 15.15
N GLY A 148 2.09 12.49 16.26
CA GLY A 148 2.56 13.84 16.57
C GLY A 148 3.56 14.39 15.55
N GLU A 149 4.48 13.57 15.05
CA GLU A 149 5.42 13.98 14.01
C GLU A 149 4.72 14.19 12.67
N TYR A 150 3.82 13.27 12.29
CA TYR A 150 3.01 13.40 11.09
C TYR A 150 2.14 14.66 11.11
N GLN A 151 1.49 14.95 12.24
CA GLN A 151 0.72 16.18 12.44
C GLN A 151 1.59 17.43 12.28
N ARG A 152 2.79 17.43 12.87
CA ARG A 152 3.73 18.55 12.72
C ARG A 152 4.11 18.76 11.26
N ASP A 153 4.37 17.70 10.52
CA ASP A 153 4.80 17.78 9.13
C ASP A 153 3.65 18.24 8.21
N LEU A 154 2.42 17.74 8.41
CA LEU A 154 1.22 18.25 7.74
C LEU A 154 0.98 19.74 8.01
N ARG A 155 1.11 20.18 9.27
CA ARG A 155 0.95 21.59 9.69
C ARG A 155 2.02 22.51 9.09
N ASN A 156 3.25 22.00 8.97
CA ASN A 156 4.35 22.73 8.34
C ASN A 156 4.13 22.87 6.82
N ALA A 157 3.70 21.80 6.14
CA ALA A 157 3.43 21.80 4.71
C ALA A 157 2.32 22.80 4.33
N THR A 158 1.34 22.98 5.22
CA THR A 158 0.21 23.92 5.04
C THR A 158 0.54 25.37 5.45
N CYS A 159 1.80 25.68 5.79
CA CYS A 159 2.31 27.03 6.10
C CYS A 159 1.58 27.77 7.25
N PHE A 160 1.25 27.07 8.34
CA PHE A 160 0.59 27.67 9.49
C PHE A 160 1.55 28.39 10.46
N TYR A 161 1.33 29.69 10.69
CA TYR A 161 1.92 30.43 11.81
C TYR A 161 0.93 30.68 12.98
N TYR A 162 -0.36 30.34 12.84
CA TYR A 162 -1.44 30.69 13.80
C TYR A 162 -2.55 29.62 13.93
N LEU A 163 -2.18 28.37 14.21
CA LEU A 163 -3.16 27.26 14.34
C LEU A 163 -4.11 27.43 15.55
N ASP A 164 -3.61 27.97 16.66
CA ASP A 164 -4.32 27.94 17.93
C ASP A 164 -5.59 28.83 17.97
N ASP A 165 -5.73 29.79 17.04
CA ASP A 165 -6.87 30.72 16.97
C ASP A 165 -7.75 30.54 15.70
N THR A 166 -7.49 29.51 14.87
CA THR A 166 -8.21 29.28 13.62
C THR A 166 -9.32 28.25 13.80
N SER A 167 -10.54 28.53 13.31
CA SER A 167 -11.65 27.57 13.41
C SER A 167 -11.39 26.29 12.61
N ALA A 168 -11.93 25.15 13.07
CA ALA A 168 -11.81 23.87 12.37
C ALA A 168 -12.31 23.92 10.91
N GLU A 169 -13.38 24.66 10.65
CA GLU A 169 -13.90 24.89 9.28
C GLU A 169 -12.88 25.62 8.40
N ARG A 170 -12.19 26.63 8.94
CA ARG A 170 -11.16 27.33 8.20
C ARG A 170 -9.90 26.47 7.98
N LEU A 171 -9.56 25.61 8.94
CA LEU A 171 -8.49 24.64 8.79
C LEU A 171 -8.81 23.60 7.71
N TYR A 172 -10.07 23.15 7.63
CA TYR A 172 -10.56 22.27 6.58
C TYR A 172 -10.43 22.90 5.20
N ASP A 173 -10.92 24.13 5.01
CA ASP A 173 -10.81 24.84 3.74
C ASP A 173 -9.35 24.97 3.29
N ILE A 174 -8.46 25.36 4.22
CA ILE A 174 -7.03 25.49 3.94
C ILE A 174 -6.41 24.14 3.60
N TYR A 175 -6.78 23.07 4.31
CA TYR A 175 -6.31 21.74 3.98
C TYR A 175 -6.72 21.36 2.56
N MET A 176 -7.99 21.54 2.20
CA MET A 176 -8.49 21.23 0.85
C MET A 176 -7.88 22.13 -0.23
N ASP A 177 -7.52 23.37 0.10
CA ASP A 177 -6.80 24.28 -0.80
C ASP A 177 -5.35 23.83 -1.06
N ASN A 178 -4.70 23.18 -0.08
CA ASN A 178 -3.30 22.71 -0.19
C ASN A 178 -3.18 21.27 -0.67
N PHE A 179 -4.14 20.43 -0.29
CA PHE A 179 -4.19 19.01 -0.59
C PHE A 179 -5.52 18.73 -1.28
N ASN A 180 -5.49 18.35 -2.55
CA ASN A 180 -6.70 18.04 -3.33
C ASN A 180 -7.33 16.68 -2.96
N GLY A 181 -7.20 16.24 -1.71
CA GLY A 181 -7.72 14.95 -1.24
C GLY A 181 -7.33 14.61 0.20
N GLU A 182 -7.93 13.53 0.70
CA GLU A 182 -7.67 12.97 2.03
C GLU A 182 -7.02 11.59 1.91
N SER A 183 -6.26 11.22 2.93
CA SER A 183 -5.62 9.91 3.04
C SER A 183 -5.94 9.27 4.37
N ILE A 184 -5.97 7.94 4.40
CA ILE A 184 -5.95 7.20 5.64
C ILE A 184 -4.52 6.81 5.96
N ILE A 185 -4.14 7.07 7.20
CA ILE A 185 -2.87 6.67 7.77
C ILE A 185 -3.12 5.50 8.71
N TYR A 186 -2.59 4.34 8.37
CA TYR A 186 -2.55 3.17 9.25
C TYR A 186 -1.17 3.06 9.89
N VAL A 187 -1.12 2.70 11.17
CA VAL A 187 0.13 2.50 11.89
C VAL A 187 0.11 1.17 12.63
N LEU A 188 1.02 0.27 12.27
CA LEU A 188 1.31 -0.93 13.04
C LEU A 188 2.39 -0.60 14.06
N GLU A 189 1.99 -0.45 15.32
CA GLU A 189 2.88 -0.09 16.42
C GLU A 189 3.89 -1.21 16.70
N ASN A 190 5.15 -0.86 16.92
CA ASN A 190 6.25 -1.80 17.17
C ASN A 190 6.46 -2.84 16.05
N CYS A 191 6.02 -2.52 14.82
CA CYS A 191 6.26 -3.32 13.64
C CYS A 191 7.35 -2.69 12.77
N ILE A 192 8.40 -3.44 12.46
CA ILE A 192 9.48 -3.00 11.57
C ILE A 192 9.52 -3.93 10.36
N LEU A 193 8.88 -3.53 9.28
CA LEU A 193 9.04 -4.22 8.00
C LEU A 193 10.49 -4.05 7.50
N ASN A 194 11.06 -5.14 7.00
CA ASN A 194 12.39 -5.09 6.44
C ASN A 194 12.39 -4.39 5.07
N PHE A 195 13.58 -3.98 4.63
CA PHE A 195 13.76 -3.25 3.37
C PHE A 195 13.09 -3.93 2.15
N ASN A 196 13.15 -5.27 2.04
CA ASN A 196 12.57 -5.98 0.90
C ASN A 196 11.04 -5.98 0.95
N GLN A 197 10.45 -6.05 2.15
CA GLN A 197 9.00 -5.97 2.35
C GLN A 197 8.49 -4.57 1.99
N LEU A 198 9.17 -3.54 2.48
CA LEU A 198 8.87 -2.15 2.15
C LEU A 198 9.01 -1.90 0.64
N GLU A 199 10.10 -2.34 0.01
CA GLU A 199 10.30 -2.17 -1.43
C GLU A 199 9.19 -2.85 -2.24
N LEU A 200 8.80 -4.07 -1.88
CA LEU A 200 7.75 -4.82 -2.56
C LEU A 200 6.39 -4.13 -2.46
N LEU A 201 6.03 -3.64 -1.27
CA LEU A 201 4.77 -2.93 -1.03
C LEU A 201 4.74 -1.58 -1.74
N ASN A 202 5.79 -0.76 -1.60
CA ASN A 202 5.89 0.52 -2.29
C ASN A 202 6.00 0.33 -3.81
N TYR A 203 6.43 -0.84 -4.31
CA TYR A 203 6.40 -1.12 -5.75
C TYR A 203 4.96 -1.21 -6.29
N CYS A 204 4.02 -1.60 -5.43
CA CYS A 204 2.60 -1.63 -5.76
C CYS A 204 1.91 -0.26 -5.60
N LEU A 205 2.60 0.70 -5.00
CA LEU A 205 2.16 2.09 -4.85
C LEU A 205 2.84 2.92 -5.95
N ASP A 206 2.13 3.17 -7.04
CA ASP A 206 2.69 3.93 -8.16
C ASP A 206 2.83 5.40 -7.77
N ASP A 207 3.92 6.04 -8.24
CA ASP A 207 4.29 7.43 -7.97
C ASP A 207 3.35 8.37 -8.77
N CYS A 208 2.09 8.43 -8.34
CA CYS A 208 1.06 9.27 -8.94
C CYS A 208 1.21 10.69 -8.40
N CYS A 209 0.95 11.70 -9.23
CA CYS A 209 0.94 13.11 -8.83
C CYS A 209 -0.30 13.44 -7.95
N PHE A 210 -0.38 12.84 -6.77
CA PHE A 210 -1.30 13.28 -5.72
C PHE A 210 -0.54 14.17 -4.74
N ASP A 211 -1.22 15.17 -4.17
CA ASP A 211 -0.59 16.10 -3.21
C ASP A 211 -0.16 15.40 -1.91
N ILE A 212 -0.71 14.20 -1.65
CA ILE A 212 -0.28 13.30 -0.58
C ILE A 212 0.20 12.00 -1.22
N PRO A 213 1.46 11.61 -1.02
CA PRO A 213 1.99 10.39 -1.62
C PRO A 213 1.40 9.14 -0.96
N ALA A 214 1.13 8.13 -1.79
CA ALA A 214 0.87 6.77 -1.33
C ALA A 214 2.21 6.12 -0.99
N GLU A 215 2.48 5.87 0.28
CA GLU A 215 3.76 5.33 0.72
C GLU A 215 3.66 4.47 1.97
N ILE A 216 4.62 3.55 2.11
CA ILE A 216 4.76 2.69 3.27
C ILE A 216 6.19 2.80 3.79
N TYR A 217 6.35 3.20 5.05
CA TYR A 217 7.66 3.47 5.62
C TYR A 217 7.73 3.07 7.09
N VAL A 218 8.96 3.04 7.62
CA VAL A 218 9.22 2.76 9.04
C VAL A 218 9.83 4.00 9.67
N GLU A 219 9.26 4.41 10.80
CA GLU A 219 9.75 5.52 11.61
C GLU A 219 9.50 5.22 13.09
N ASN A 220 10.45 5.56 13.95
CA ASN A 220 10.37 5.38 15.42
C ASN A 220 9.95 3.97 15.88
N GLY A 221 10.26 2.92 15.10
CA GLY A 221 9.93 1.53 15.42
C GLY A 221 8.52 1.09 14.98
N ASN A 222 7.78 1.95 14.30
CA ASN A 222 6.44 1.67 13.75
C ASN A 222 6.48 1.58 12.23
N THR A 223 5.54 0.85 11.64
CA THR A 223 5.32 0.86 10.18
C THR A 223 4.06 1.66 9.87
N TYR A 224 4.22 2.67 9.01
CA TYR A 224 3.15 3.57 8.55
C TYR A 224 2.73 3.17 7.14
N PHE A 225 1.42 3.20 6.88
CA PHE A 225 0.83 3.05 5.56
C PHE A 225 0.01 4.32 5.29
N SER A 226 0.49 5.18 4.41
CA SER A 226 -0.22 6.35 3.90
C SER A 226 -0.90 5.97 2.59
N ILE A 227 -2.23 5.92 2.58
CA ILE A 227 -3.01 5.54 1.40
C ILE A 227 -4.04 6.64 1.10
N PRO A 228 -3.82 7.45 0.04
CA PRO A 228 -4.81 8.41 -0.43
C PRO A 228 -6.11 7.74 -0.87
N PHE A 229 -7.23 8.38 -0.61
CA PHE A 229 -8.55 7.90 -1.01
C PHE A 229 -8.65 7.72 -2.54
N GLN A 230 -8.18 8.70 -3.30
CA GLN A 230 -8.13 8.63 -4.76
C GLN A 230 -7.26 7.47 -5.24
N TYR A 231 -6.17 7.16 -4.53
CA TYR A 231 -5.32 6.01 -4.86
C TYR A 231 -6.10 4.71 -4.71
N SER A 232 -6.80 4.56 -3.57
CA SER A 232 -7.67 3.42 -3.29
C SER A 232 -8.69 3.20 -4.40
N PHE A 233 -9.29 4.25 -4.97
CA PHE A 233 -10.24 4.11 -6.08
C PHE A 233 -9.56 3.78 -7.42
N GLU A 234 -8.60 4.61 -7.85
CA GLU A 234 -8.15 4.62 -9.25
C GLU A 234 -7.04 3.62 -9.57
N ARG A 235 -6.30 3.13 -8.57
CA ARG A 235 -4.98 2.51 -8.81
C ARG A 235 -4.70 1.22 -8.05
N VAL A 236 -5.46 0.90 -7.00
CA VAL A 236 -5.23 -0.34 -6.26
C VAL A 236 -5.82 -1.54 -7.00
N GLY A 237 -5.03 -2.13 -7.90
CA GLY A 237 -5.34 -3.42 -8.51
C GLY A 237 -4.99 -4.59 -7.58
N PHE A 238 -5.36 -5.81 -7.98
CA PHE A 238 -5.14 -7.06 -7.23
C PHE A 238 -3.75 -7.23 -6.60
N THR A 239 -2.72 -6.70 -7.26
CA THR A 239 -1.33 -6.87 -6.84
C THR A 239 -1.09 -6.34 -5.43
N PHE A 240 -1.59 -5.16 -5.08
CA PHE A 240 -1.35 -4.55 -3.78
C PHE A 240 -1.92 -5.36 -2.61
N PRO A 241 -3.23 -5.68 -2.54
CA PRO A 241 -3.79 -6.45 -1.43
C PRO A 241 -3.21 -7.88 -1.34
N ILE A 242 -2.84 -8.52 -2.47
CA ILE A 242 -2.12 -9.81 -2.44
C ILE A 242 -0.76 -9.64 -1.74
N ILE A 243 0.02 -8.64 -2.15
CA ILE A 243 1.35 -8.40 -1.59
C ILE A 243 1.25 -7.99 -0.12
N LEU A 244 0.27 -7.17 0.25
CA LEU A 244 -0.04 -6.82 1.63
C LEU A 244 -0.28 -8.06 2.48
N LYS A 245 -1.21 -8.94 2.06
CA LYS A 245 -1.49 -10.20 2.76
C LYS A 245 -0.23 -11.07 2.89
N LEU A 246 0.54 -11.23 1.82
CA LEU A 246 1.76 -12.04 1.81
C LEU A 246 2.85 -11.49 2.74
N VAL A 247 3.07 -10.18 2.75
CA VAL A 247 4.07 -9.52 3.60
C VAL A 247 3.69 -9.62 5.07
N LEU A 248 2.42 -9.34 5.39
CA LEU A 248 1.92 -9.31 6.77
C LEU A 248 1.77 -10.69 7.39
N MET A 249 1.55 -11.74 6.58
CA MET A 249 1.49 -13.12 7.07
C MET A 249 2.86 -13.80 7.20
N GLU A 250 3.94 -13.13 6.80
CA GLU A 250 5.31 -13.66 6.71
C GLU A 250 5.48 -14.89 5.80
N ILE A 251 4.70 -14.99 4.72
CA ILE A 251 4.77 -16.10 3.73
C ILE A 251 5.64 -15.70 2.54
#